data_AF-A0A960WII0-F1
#
_entry.id   AF-A0A960WII0-F1
#
_cell.length_a   1.000
_cell.length_b   1.000
_cell.length_c   1.000
_cell.angle_alpha   90.00
_cell.angle_beta   90.00
_cell.angle_gamma   90.00
#
_symmetry.space_group_name_H-M   'P 1'
#
loop_
_entity.id
_entity.type
_entity.pdbx_description
1 polymer ?
#
loop_
_entity_poly.entity_id
_entity_poly.type
_entity_poly.pdbx_seq_one_letter_code
_entity_poly.pdbx_strand_id
1 'polypeptide(L)'
;MQLNRLITKYNVLTLLTSSLFLFCASEEEGRSTTYTIGGSITGLSAAGLLLQNNSGDNLTVANGATSFTFATTISDGASYSVTVQTQPTGLSCAVTNGSGTVASANITNISISCSTIDKKIFVTDATYNGNLGGFSGADDKCNSDGNKPSGGGTYKAMLVDGTNRRACSTANCSGGTEEHIDWVLKPNKKYVRSDGTTEIFTTNENGIFVFGTPTNAISETTEYAWTALFGNWTSYTTHCASWSATTGNTILGNADRVNSNAIQFGTPQACSNSAHLYCVEQ
;
A
#
# COMPACT_ATOMS: atom_id res chain seq x y z
N MET A 1 79.11 49.57 -1.21
CA MET A 1 79.56 48.63 -0.16
C MET A 1 79.87 47.31 -0.87
N GLN A 2 81.13 46.91 -0.83
CA GLN A 2 81.64 45.68 -1.44
C GLN A 2 80.99 44.44 -0.80
N LEU A 3 80.76 43.35 -1.57
CA LEU A 3 81.57 42.12 -1.41
C LEU A 3 81.31 41.11 -2.55
N ASN A 4 82.41 40.75 -3.22
CA ASN A 4 82.62 39.53 -4.03
C ASN A 4 82.26 38.25 -3.22
N ARG A 5 82.05 37.05 -3.78
CA ARG A 5 82.98 36.17 -4.54
C ARG A 5 82.30 34.77 -4.61
N LEU A 6 82.19 34.01 -5.73
CA LEU A 6 83.16 33.04 -6.30
C LEU A 6 82.53 32.43 -7.61
N ILE A 7 83.19 32.44 -8.78
CA ILE A 7 83.90 31.31 -9.47
C ILE A 7 82.93 30.20 -9.99
N THR A 8 82.85 29.70 -11.24
CA THR A 8 83.52 29.88 -12.56
C THR A 8 82.69 29.19 -13.66
N LYS A 9 82.81 29.71 -14.90
CA LYS A 9 82.40 29.30 -16.26
C LYS A 9 82.33 27.77 -16.51
N TYR A 10 81.46 27.26 -17.40
CA TYR A 10 81.71 27.16 -18.85
C TYR A 10 80.46 27.28 -19.72
N ASN A 11 80.69 27.92 -20.86
CA ASN A 11 79.76 28.29 -21.92
C ASN A 11 79.95 27.34 -23.12
N VAL A 12 79.10 27.51 -24.14
CA VAL A 12 79.17 26.96 -25.52
C VAL A 12 78.39 25.65 -25.73
N LEU A 13 77.24 25.71 -26.40
CA LEU A 13 77.17 25.38 -27.82
C LEU A 13 75.82 25.76 -28.46
N THR A 14 75.96 26.32 -29.65
CA THR A 14 75.02 26.92 -30.61
C THR A 14 74.07 25.94 -31.31
N LEU A 15 72.84 26.42 -31.55
CA LEU A 15 72.01 26.35 -32.78
C LEU A 15 71.99 25.04 -33.60
N LEU A 16 70.79 24.45 -33.79
CA LEU A 16 70.03 24.43 -35.07
C LEU A 16 68.90 23.38 -35.08
N THR A 17 67.77 23.82 -35.66
CA THR A 17 66.72 23.03 -36.35
C THR A 17 65.94 21.95 -35.60
N SER A 18 64.62 22.04 -35.70
CA SER A 18 63.73 20.97 -36.19
C SER A 18 62.47 20.81 -35.35
N SER A 19 61.38 20.60 -36.09
CA SER A 19 60.17 19.93 -35.65
C SER A 19 59.21 20.76 -34.80
N LEU A 20 58.27 21.37 -35.53
CA LEU A 20 56.90 21.61 -35.06
C LEU A 20 56.35 20.28 -34.53
N PHE A 21 56.55 19.98 -33.24
CA PHE A 21 55.78 18.95 -32.56
C PHE A 21 54.39 19.53 -32.34
N LEU A 22 53.52 19.32 -33.33
CA LEU A 22 52.10 19.28 -33.10
C LEU A 22 51.89 18.09 -32.14
N PHE A 23 51.83 18.38 -30.83
CA PHE A 23 51.27 17.45 -29.87
C PHE A 23 49.81 17.26 -30.28
N CYS A 24 49.55 16.21 -31.06
CA CYS A 24 48.23 15.61 -31.06
C CYS A 24 48.10 15.01 -29.67
N ALA A 25 47.59 15.80 -28.71
CA ALA A 25 46.86 15.19 -27.62
C ALA A 25 45.70 14.48 -28.31
N SER A 26 45.87 13.19 -28.60
CA SER A 26 44.72 12.33 -28.78
C SER A 26 43.97 12.44 -27.46
N GLU A 27 42.92 13.26 -27.46
CA GLU A 27 41.78 12.98 -26.62
C GLU A 27 41.39 11.56 -27.00
N GLU A 28 41.92 10.58 -26.27
CA GLU A 28 41.25 9.29 -26.18
C GLU A 28 39.91 9.62 -25.51
N GLU A 29 38.94 10.01 -26.33
CA GLU A 29 37.54 9.75 -26.11
C GLU A 29 37.42 8.23 -26.00
N GLY A 30 37.88 7.69 -24.87
CA GLY A 30 37.73 6.31 -24.48
C GLY A 30 36.24 6.09 -24.46
N ARG A 31 35.72 5.43 -25.51
CA ARG A 31 34.29 5.18 -25.68
C ARG A 31 33.83 4.39 -24.47
N SER A 32 33.27 5.08 -23.48
CA SER A 32 32.70 4.47 -22.30
C SER A 32 31.50 3.66 -22.75
N THR A 33 31.64 2.33 -22.74
CA THR A 33 30.52 1.43 -22.99
C THR A 33 29.50 1.62 -21.89
N THR A 34 28.28 1.96 -22.27
CA THR A 34 27.16 2.13 -21.34
C THR A 34 26.25 0.91 -21.38
N TYR A 35 25.66 0.57 -20.25
CA TYR A 35 24.81 -0.60 -20.07
C TYR A 35 23.45 -0.24 -19.49
N THR A 36 22.43 -1.04 -19.78
CA THR A 36 21.08 -0.82 -19.27
C THR A 36 20.93 -1.31 -17.82
N ILE A 37 20.01 -0.66 -17.10
CA ILE A 37 19.61 -1.06 -15.74
C ILE A 37 18.14 -1.48 -15.79
N GLY A 38 17.86 -2.72 -15.40
CA GLY A 38 16.51 -3.27 -15.42
C GLY A 38 16.37 -4.50 -14.52
N GLY A 39 15.19 -5.09 -14.57
CA GLY A 39 14.85 -6.18 -13.67
C GLY A 39 13.43 -6.71 -13.83
N SER A 40 13.04 -7.58 -12.90
CA SER A 40 11.71 -8.19 -12.82
C SER A 40 10.85 -7.54 -11.74
N ILE A 41 9.54 -7.55 -11.95
CA ILE A 41 8.53 -7.10 -10.99
C ILE A 41 7.57 -8.25 -10.70
N THR A 42 7.22 -8.43 -9.43
CA THR A 42 6.20 -9.38 -8.99
C THR A 42 5.18 -8.71 -8.08
N GLY A 43 3.91 -9.13 -8.17
CA GLY A 43 2.84 -8.66 -7.29
C GLY A 43 2.31 -7.24 -7.54
N LEU A 44 2.71 -6.58 -8.63
CA LEU A 44 2.23 -5.24 -8.99
C LEU A 44 0.82 -5.31 -9.60
N SER A 45 -0.20 -5.15 -8.76
CA SER A 45 -1.62 -5.18 -9.13
C SER A 45 -2.32 -3.81 -9.07
N ALA A 46 -1.59 -2.75 -8.72
CA ALA A 46 -2.08 -1.37 -8.66
C ALA A 46 -1.14 -0.40 -9.41
N ALA A 47 -1.71 0.67 -9.94
CA ALA A 47 -0.95 1.75 -10.59
C ALA A 47 -0.27 2.68 -9.56
N GLY A 48 0.70 3.47 -10.03
CA GLY A 48 1.36 4.53 -9.25
C GLY A 48 2.77 4.21 -8.77
N LEU A 49 3.32 3.03 -9.12
CA LEU A 49 4.71 2.71 -8.82
C LEU A 49 5.65 3.61 -9.64
N LEU A 50 6.46 4.40 -8.93
CA LEU A 50 7.54 5.21 -9.50
C LEU A 50 8.87 4.72 -8.97
N LEU A 51 9.73 4.26 -9.87
CA LEU A 51 11.10 3.88 -9.55
C LEU A 51 12.02 5.05 -9.83
N GLN A 52 13.10 5.14 -9.07
CA GLN A 52 14.14 6.13 -9.28
C GLN A 52 15.50 5.47 -9.22
N ASN A 53 16.33 5.72 -10.24
CA ASN A 53 17.73 5.34 -10.28
C ASN A 53 18.63 6.57 -10.06
N ASN A 54 19.63 6.43 -9.20
CA ASN A 54 20.66 7.45 -8.93
C ASN A 54 20.09 8.86 -8.64
N SER A 55 18.93 8.94 -7.98
CA SER A 55 18.25 10.18 -7.60
C SER A 55 17.82 11.11 -8.76
N GLY A 56 17.80 10.64 -10.01
CA GLY A 56 17.51 11.50 -11.16
C GLY A 56 16.81 10.84 -12.35
N ASP A 57 16.98 9.53 -12.55
CA ASP A 57 16.29 8.81 -13.62
C ASP A 57 15.02 8.15 -13.08
N ASN A 58 13.88 8.79 -13.31
CA ASN A 58 12.59 8.37 -12.82
C ASN A 58 11.85 7.54 -13.87
N LEU A 59 11.33 6.38 -13.46
CA LEU A 59 10.58 5.48 -14.31
C LEU A 59 9.21 5.18 -13.71
N THR A 60 8.16 5.68 -14.37
CA THR A 60 6.78 5.30 -14.06
C THR A 60 6.52 3.89 -14.60
N VAL A 61 6.10 2.98 -13.72
CA VAL A 61 5.83 1.59 -14.07
C VAL A 61 4.34 1.39 -14.27
N ALA A 62 3.97 0.78 -15.40
CA ALA A 62 2.57 0.46 -15.70
C ALA A 62 2.02 -0.62 -14.75
N ASN A 63 0.72 -0.55 -14.42
CA ASN A 63 0.05 -1.60 -13.66
C ASN A 63 0.18 -2.96 -14.36
N GLY A 64 0.41 -4.03 -13.60
CA GLY A 64 0.57 -5.39 -14.13
C GLY A 64 1.90 -5.64 -14.84
N ALA A 65 2.83 -4.69 -14.87
CA ALA A 65 4.16 -4.90 -15.44
C ALA A 65 4.92 -6.01 -14.68
N THR A 66 5.60 -6.87 -15.43
CA THR A 66 6.42 -7.97 -14.89
C THR A 66 7.92 -7.70 -15.03
N SER A 67 8.30 -6.63 -15.72
CA SER A 67 9.69 -6.19 -15.89
C SER A 67 9.77 -4.67 -16.06
N PHE A 68 10.97 -4.13 -15.85
CA PHE A 68 11.27 -2.72 -16.06
C PHE A 68 12.68 -2.55 -16.63
N THR A 69 12.92 -1.42 -17.29
CA THR A 69 14.24 -0.99 -17.75
C THR A 69 14.27 0.53 -17.76
N PHE A 70 15.28 1.12 -17.15
CA PHE A 70 15.50 2.56 -17.17
C PHE A 70 15.96 3.03 -18.56
N ALA A 71 15.58 4.26 -18.93
CA ALA A 71 15.93 4.82 -20.23
C ALA A 71 17.41 5.24 -20.28
N THR A 72 17.97 5.71 -19.18
CA THR A 72 19.37 6.15 -19.11
C THR A 72 20.29 4.96 -18.92
N THR A 73 21.23 4.78 -19.84
CA THR A 73 22.30 3.79 -19.69
C THR A 73 23.41 4.34 -18.78
N ILE A 74 24.10 3.45 -18.06
CA ILE A 74 25.17 3.80 -17.11
C ILE A 74 26.50 3.27 -17.64
N SER A 75 27.54 4.12 -17.59
CA SER A 75 28.92 3.78 -17.97
C SER A 75 29.47 2.58 -17.21
N ASP A 76 30.33 1.81 -17.88
CA ASP A 76 31.11 0.75 -17.22
C ASP A 76 31.89 1.30 -16.02
N GLY A 77 31.89 0.56 -14.91
CA GLY A 77 32.52 0.96 -13.65
C GLY A 77 31.75 2.00 -12.82
N ALA A 78 30.66 2.58 -13.33
CA ALA A 78 29.83 3.51 -12.56
C ALA A 78 28.78 2.77 -11.70
N SER A 79 28.33 3.40 -10.62
CA SER A 79 27.35 2.83 -9.70
C SER A 79 25.91 3.11 -10.12
N TYR A 80 25.01 2.20 -9.75
CA TYR A 80 23.56 2.37 -9.83
C TYR A 80 22.92 2.22 -8.45
N SER A 81 21.77 2.86 -8.27
CA SER A 81 20.99 2.84 -7.03
C SER A 81 19.51 3.06 -7.34
N VAL A 82 18.81 1.95 -7.55
CA VAL A 82 17.37 1.84 -7.81
C VAL A 82 16.61 1.78 -6.50
N THR A 83 15.65 2.70 -6.35
CA THR A 83 14.76 2.82 -5.19
C THR A 83 13.32 2.97 -5.65
N VAL A 84 12.37 2.68 -4.76
CA VAL A 84 10.97 3.05 -4.95
C VAL A 84 10.81 4.50 -4.49
N GLN A 85 10.56 5.41 -5.42
CA GLN A 85 10.30 6.81 -5.10
C GLN A 85 8.86 7.03 -4.65
N THR A 86 7.91 6.36 -5.32
CA THR A 86 6.48 6.41 -4.95
C THR A 86 5.92 5.01 -4.92
N GLN A 87 5.31 4.63 -3.80
CA GLN A 87 4.58 3.37 -3.67
C GLN A 87 3.24 3.46 -4.42
N PRO A 88 2.83 2.40 -5.13
CA PRO A 88 1.49 2.33 -5.71
C PRO A 88 0.44 2.25 -4.60
N THR A 89 -0.75 2.79 -4.87
CA THR A 89 -1.81 2.85 -3.86
C THR A 89 -2.23 1.45 -3.41
N GLY A 90 -2.14 1.18 -2.11
CA GLY A 90 -2.61 -0.06 -1.50
C GLY A 90 -1.63 -1.25 -1.58
N LEU A 91 -0.42 -1.04 -2.12
CA LEU A 91 0.67 -2.01 -2.07
C LEU A 91 1.93 -1.39 -1.42
N SER A 92 2.83 -2.26 -0.98
CA SER A 92 4.19 -1.92 -0.60
C SER A 92 5.15 -2.73 -1.46
N CYS A 93 5.98 -2.05 -2.23
CA CYS A 93 7.00 -2.63 -3.10
C CYS A 93 8.40 -2.47 -2.47
N ALA A 94 9.19 -3.54 -2.49
CA ALA A 94 10.57 -3.57 -2.02
C ALA A 94 11.52 -3.93 -3.17
N VAL A 95 12.70 -3.30 -3.19
CA VAL A 95 13.75 -3.55 -4.19
C VAL A 95 14.81 -4.47 -3.58
N THR A 96 15.13 -5.56 -4.27
CA THR A 96 16.27 -6.43 -4.00
C THR A 96 17.31 -6.27 -5.11
N ASN A 97 18.60 -6.29 -4.74
CA ASN A 97 19.71 -5.99 -5.65
C ASN A 97 19.61 -4.60 -6.28
N GLY A 98 18.99 -3.63 -5.59
CA GLY A 98 18.76 -2.29 -6.13
C GLY A 98 20.02 -1.46 -6.34
N SER A 99 21.17 -1.87 -5.81
CA SER A 99 22.42 -1.09 -5.90
C SER A 99 23.60 -1.96 -6.29
N GLY A 100 24.56 -1.38 -7.01
CA GLY A 100 25.81 -2.04 -7.38
C GLY A 100 26.63 -1.20 -8.36
N THR A 101 27.60 -1.86 -8.99
CA THR A 101 28.45 -1.27 -10.03
C THR A 101 28.22 -1.99 -11.35
N VAL A 102 28.19 -1.24 -12.45
CA VAL A 102 28.14 -1.81 -13.79
C VAL A 102 29.49 -2.45 -14.11
N ALA A 103 29.48 -3.73 -14.50
CA ALA A 103 30.69 -4.53 -14.77
C ALA A 103 30.58 -5.20 -16.15
N SER A 104 30.81 -4.40 -17.18
CA SER A 104 30.86 -4.78 -18.59
C SER A 104 29.64 -5.56 -19.12
N ALA A 105 28.48 -5.44 -18.46
CA ALA A 105 27.22 -6.10 -18.83
C ALA A 105 25.99 -5.32 -18.35
N ASN A 106 24.85 -5.55 -19.01
CA ASN A 106 23.54 -5.03 -18.58
C ASN A 106 23.16 -5.62 -17.21
N ILE A 107 22.61 -4.78 -16.35
CA ILE A 107 22.06 -5.20 -15.06
C ILE A 107 20.61 -5.60 -15.26
N THR A 108 20.30 -6.88 -15.03
CA THR A 108 18.96 -7.46 -15.23
C THR A 108 18.44 -8.24 -14.01
N ASN A 109 19.21 -8.28 -12.92
CA ASN A 109 18.95 -9.08 -11.72
C ASN A 109 18.30 -8.28 -10.58
N ILE A 110 17.87 -7.05 -10.83
CA ILE A 110 17.09 -6.27 -9.87
C ILE A 110 15.71 -6.89 -9.76
N SER A 111 15.23 -7.10 -8.54
CA SER A 111 13.90 -7.65 -8.31
C SER A 111 13.07 -6.69 -7.49
N ILE A 112 11.86 -6.41 -7.95
CA ILE A 112 10.86 -5.61 -7.24
C ILE A 112 9.72 -6.52 -6.84
N SER A 113 9.49 -6.62 -5.54
CA SER A 113 8.42 -7.44 -4.97
C SER A 113 7.40 -6.53 -4.30
N CYS A 114 6.19 -6.51 -4.85
CA CYS A 114 5.06 -5.78 -4.30
C CYS A 114 4.10 -6.71 -3.57
N SER A 115 3.60 -6.28 -2.41
CA SER A 115 2.57 -6.99 -1.66
C SER A 115 1.44 -6.03 -1.27
N THR A 116 0.22 -6.55 -1.14
CA THR A 116 -0.91 -5.76 -0.66
C THR A 116 -0.68 -5.34 0.78
N ILE A 117 -1.00 -4.09 1.10
CA ILE A 117 -1.03 -3.62 2.49
C ILE A 117 -2.29 -4.17 3.17
N ASP A 118 -2.11 -4.83 4.32
CA ASP A 118 -3.20 -5.34 5.15
C ASP A 118 -4.08 -4.20 5.65
N LYS A 119 -5.37 -4.48 5.91
CA LYS A 119 -6.33 -3.49 6.41
C LYS A 119 -6.75 -3.80 7.83
N LYS A 120 -6.96 -2.78 8.66
CA LYS A 120 -7.36 -2.97 10.05
C LYS A 120 -8.87 -2.96 10.23
N ILE A 121 -9.36 -3.79 11.14
CA ILE A 121 -10.71 -3.72 11.70
C ILE A 121 -10.59 -3.58 13.21
N PHE A 122 -11.42 -2.71 13.79
CA PHE A 122 -11.55 -2.58 15.24
C PHE A 122 -13.01 -2.39 15.66
N VAL A 123 -13.27 -2.60 16.95
CA VAL A 123 -14.55 -2.31 17.60
C VAL A 123 -14.42 -0.98 18.33
N THR A 124 -15.38 -0.08 18.14
CA THR A 124 -15.39 1.22 18.84
C THR A 124 -15.36 1.05 20.35
N ASP A 125 -14.65 1.92 21.08
CA ASP A 125 -14.73 1.97 22.55
C ASP A 125 -16.13 2.42 22.99
N ALA A 126 -16.65 3.46 22.33
CA ALA A 126 -17.96 3.99 22.61
C ALA A 126 -19.07 3.10 22.02
N THR A 127 -20.25 3.19 22.64
CA THR A 127 -21.49 2.58 22.15
C THR A 127 -22.47 3.65 21.72
N TYR A 128 -23.31 3.32 20.74
CA TYR A 128 -24.23 4.25 20.10
C TYR A 128 -25.59 3.60 19.87
N ASN A 129 -26.65 4.40 19.98
CA ASN A 129 -27.97 3.98 19.51
C ASN A 129 -28.06 4.02 17.98
N GLY A 130 -29.19 3.54 17.43
CA GLY A 130 -29.41 3.43 16.00
C GLY A 130 -29.49 4.76 15.24
N ASN A 131 -29.55 5.91 15.92
CA ASN A 131 -29.45 7.23 15.30
C ASN A 131 -27.98 7.68 15.21
N LEU A 132 -27.27 7.12 14.23
CA LEU A 132 -25.85 7.37 14.02
C LEU A 132 -25.57 8.66 13.22
N GLY A 133 -26.61 9.29 12.67
CA GLY A 133 -26.48 10.35 11.67
C GLY A 133 -26.29 9.79 10.25
N GLY A 134 -26.88 8.61 9.97
CA GLY A 134 -26.68 7.88 8.72
C GLY A 134 -25.28 7.27 8.60
N PHE A 135 -24.92 6.82 7.39
CA PHE A 135 -23.62 6.21 7.12
C PHE A 135 -22.45 7.18 7.34
N SER A 136 -22.59 8.44 6.93
CA SER A 136 -21.56 9.46 7.17
C SER A 136 -21.32 9.66 8.67
N GLY A 137 -22.38 9.80 9.47
CA GLY A 137 -22.23 9.96 10.91
C GLY A 137 -21.67 8.71 11.61
N ALA A 138 -21.97 7.50 11.10
CA ALA A 138 -21.35 6.28 11.57
C ALA A 138 -19.85 6.20 11.24
N ASP A 139 -19.47 6.61 10.04
CA ASP A 139 -18.07 6.67 9.61
C ASP A 139 -17.29 7.73 10.42
N ASP A 140 -17.88 8.90 10.69
CA ASP A 140 -17.27 9.94 11.53
C ASP A 140 -17.03 9.44 12.96
N LYS A 141 -17.96 8.64 13.51
CA LYS A 141 -17.77 7.98 14.82
C LYS A 141 -16.58 7.03 14.78
N CYS A 142 -16.46 6.20 13.75
CA CYS A 142 -15.27 5.36 13.57
C CYS A 142 -13.97 6.17 13.49
N ASN A 143 -13.98 7.32 12.81
CA ASN A 143 -12.77 8.13 12.63
C ASN A 143 -12.40 8.97 13.85
N SER A 144 -13.33 9.17 14.79
CA SER A 144 -13.12 9.92 16.04
C SER A 144 -12.99 9.03 17.28
N ASP A 145 -13.20 7.73 17.14
CA ASP A 145 -13.19 6.79 18.26
C ASP A 145 -11.80 6.62 18.89
N GLY A 146 -11.77 6.44 20.21
CA GLY A 146 -10.53 6.27 20.98
C GLY A 146 -9.75 4.99 20.63
N ASN A 147 -10.43 3.95 20.16
CA ASN A 147 -9.79 2.69 19.73
C ASN A 147 -9.28 2.74 18.28
N LYS A 148 -9.46 3.85 17.56
CA LYS A 148 -8.98 3.99 16.18
C LYS A 148 -7.45 3.76 16.11
N PRO A 149 -6.98 2.78 15.32
CA PRO A 149 -5.55 2.50 15.23
C PRO A 149 -4.74 3.68 14.69
N SER A 150 -3.51 3.83 15.18
CA SER A 150 -2.52 4.73 14.61
C SER A 150 -2.12 4.28 13.19
N GLY A 151 -1.72 5.25 12.34
CA GLY A 151 -1.27 4.98 10.95
C GLY A 151 -2.01 5.77 9.87
N GLY A 152 -2.91 6.69 10.24
CA GLY A 152 -3.49 7.67 9.30
C GLY A 152 -4.61 7.14 8.39
N GLY A 153 -5.00 5.86 8.48
CA GLY A 153 -6.12 5.30 7.72
C GLY A 153 -7.46 5.97 8.03
N THR A 154 -8.32 6.03 7.01
CA THR A 154 -9.74 6.39 7.18
C THR A 154 -10.58 5.13 7.34
N TYR A 155 -11.63 5.21 8.15
CA TYR A 155 -12.45 4.06 8.50
C TYR A 155 -13.91 4.28 8.13
N LYS A 156 -14.59 3.19 7.76
CA LYS A 156 -16.04 3.16 7.58
C LYS A 156 -16.68 2.14 8.51
N ALA A 157 -17.88 2.45 8.99
CA ALA A 157 -18.67 1.52 9.80
C ALA A 157 -19.23 0.38 8.92
N MET A 158 -19.02 -0.87 9.33
CA MET A 158 -19.55 -2.06 8.65
C MET A 158 -21.00 -2.32 9.05
N LEU A 159 -21.88 -1.52 8.49
CA LEU A 159 -23.34 -1.64 8.61
C LEU A 159 -24.00 -1.34 7.26
N VAL A 160 -25.23 -1.82 7.07
CA VAL A 160 -25.93 -1.74 5.77
C VAL A 160 -27.37 -1.28 5.91
N ASP A 161 -27.96 -0.86 4.80
CA ASP A 161 -29.42 -0.68 4.64
C ASP A 161 -29.95 -1.27 3.32
N GLY A 162 -29.08 -1.89 2.53
CA GLY A 162 -29.44 -2.48 1.24
C GLY A 162 -29.60 -1.48 0.09
N THR A 163 -29.58 -0.17 0.36
CA THR A 163 -29.82 0.88 -0.64
C THR A 163 -28.62 1.82 -0.80
N ASN A 164 -28.18 2.44 0.29
CA ASN A 164 -27.06 3.39 0.32
C ASN A 164 -25.74 2.70 0.66
N ARG A 165 -25.79 1.65 1.49
CA ARG A 165 -24.65 0.76 1.74
C ARG A 165 -25.12 -0.68 1.78
N ARG A 166 -24.48 -1.55 0.99
CA ARG A 166 -24.83 -2.97 0.84
C ARG A 166 -23.59 -3.81 0.54
N ALA A 167 -23.47 -4.93 1.25
CA ALA A 167 -22.59 -6.02 0.87
C ALA A 167 -23.19 -6.77 -0.32
N CYS A 168 -24.10 -7.71 -0.09
CA CYS A 168 -24.70 -8.50 -1.16
C CYS A 168 -26.20 -8.22 -1.34
N SER A 169 -26.67 -8.32 -2.58
CA SER A 169 -28.10 -8.39 -2.94
C SER A 169 -28.62 -9.83 -3.00
N THR A 170 -27.73 -10.79 -3.24
CA THR A 170 -27.95 -12.24 -3.25
C THR A 170 -27.10 -12.90 -2.16
N ALA A 171 -27.47 -14.12 -1.75
CA ALA A 171 -26.72 -14.83 -0.72
C ALA A 171 -25.25 -15.02 -1.12
N ASN A 172 -24.33 -14.59 -0.25
CA ASN A 172 -22.88 -14.65 -0.43
C ASN A 172 -22.37 -14.01 -1.72
N CYS A 173 -23.07 -12.97 -2.21
CA CYS A 173 -22.67 -12.22 -3.40
C CYS A 173 -22.51 -13.14 -4.64
N SER A 174 -23.52 -13.98 -4.92
CA SER A 174 -23.48 -14.94 -6.04
C SER A 174 -23.40 -14.27 -7.43
N GLY A 175 -23.80 -13.01 -7.54
CA GLY A 175 -23.62 -12.12 -8.69
C GLY A 175 -22.33 -11.30 -8.66
N GLY A 176 -21.45 -11.50 -7.66
CA GLY A 176 -20.13 -10.91 -7.60
C GLY A 176 -20.07 -9.50 -7.00
N THR A 177 -18.96 -8.80 -7.26
CA THR A 177 -18.67 -7.47 -6.67
C THR A 177 -19.57 -6.34 -7.17
N GLU A 178 -20.27 -6.52 -8.30
CA GLU A 178 -21.23 -5.55 -8.83
C GLU A 178 -22.44 -5.37 -7.91
N GLU A 179 -22.68 -6.31 -7.00
CA GLU A 179 -23.75 -6.21 -6.01
C GLU A 179 -23.49 -5.15 -4.93
N HIS A 180 -22.22 -4.77 -4.74
CA HIS A 180 -21.79 -3.88 -3.68
C HIS A 180 -22.30 -2.45 -3.92
N ILE A 181 -22.76 -1.79 -2.86
CA ILE A 181 -22.94 -0.34 -2.82
C ILE A 181 -22.19 0.18 -1.61
N ASP A 182 -21.22 1.07 -1.85
CA ASP A 182 -20.39 1.67 -0.80
C ASP A 182 -19.83 0.66 0.23
N TRP A 183 -19.49 -0.55 -0.25
CA TRP A 183 -19.12 -1.65 0.63
C TRP A 183 -17.72 -1.44 1.25
N VAL A 184 -17.60 -1.81 2.52
CA VAL A 184 -16.43 -1.48 3.34
C VAL A 184 -15.27 -2.47 3.18
N LEU A 185 -15.55 -3.73 2.81
CA LEU A 185 -14.52 -4.74 2.59
C LEU A 185 -14.15 -4.82 1.10
N LYS A 186 -12.85 -4.75 0.82
CA LYS A 186 -12.24 -4.94 -0.51
C LYS A 186 -12.04 -6.42 -0.85
N PRO A 187 -12.15 -6.82 -2.14
CA PRO A 187 -11.79 -8.15 -2.62
C PRO A 187 -10.34 -8.57 -2.33
N ASN A 188 -10.13 -9.87 -2.11
CA ASN A 188 -8.80 -10.50 -1.97
C ASN A 188 -7.88 -9.76 -0.99
N LYS A 189 -8.44 -9.30 0.12
CA LYS A 189 -7.75 -8.43 1.06
C LYS A 189 -7.72 -9.07 2.44
N LYS A 190 -6.52 -9.10 3.01
CA LYS A 190 -6.29 -9.52 4.39
C LYS A 190 -6.69 -8.40 5.34
N TYR A 191 -7.49 -8.76 6.34
CA TYR A 191 -7.88 -7.89 7.44
C TYR A 191 -7.28 -8.39 8.75
N VAL A 192 -6.70 -7.45 9.50
CA VAL A 192 -6.05 -7.68 10.78
C VAL A 192 -6.74 -6.86 11.87
N ARG A 193 -6.50 -7.20 13.14
CA ARG A 193 -6.95 -6.41 14.29
C ARG A 193 -6.24 -5.04 14.35
N SER A 194 -6.62 -4.23 15.33
CA SER A 194 -6.02 -2.93 15.61
C SER A 194 -4.49 -2.98 15.86
N ASP A 195 -3.97 -4.12 16.34
CA ASP A 195 -2.52 -4.37 16.52
C ASP A 195 -1.72 -4.37 15.21
N GLY A 196 -2.39 -4.51 14.05
CA GLY A 196 -1.77 -4.53 12.73
C GLY A 196 -1.09 -5.84 12.34
N THR A 197 -1.16 -6.88 13.17
CA THR A 197 -0.47 -8.17 12.94
C THR A 197 -1.39 -9.38 13.02
N THR A 198 -2.40 -9.36 13.89
CA THR A 198 -3.27 -10.50 14.12
C THR A 198 -4.32 -10.58 13.03
N GLU A 199 -4.19 -11.54 12.12
CA GLU A 199 -5.17 -11.78 11.05
C GLU A 199 -6.53 -12.19 11.63
N ILE A 200 -7.58 -11.53 11.16
CA ILE A 200 -8.96 -11.89 11.44
C ILE A 200 -9.43 -12.83 10.32
N PHE A 201 -9.37 -12.37 9.08
CA PHE A 201 -9.72 -13.11 7.88
C PHE A 201 -9.08 -12.49 6.63
N THR A 202 -9.10 -13.26 5.53
CA THR A 202 -8.87 -12.76 4.18
C THR A 202 -10.17 -12.87 3.37
N THR A 203 -10.58 -11.79 2.71
CA THR A 203 -11.76 -11.79 1.83
C THR A 203 -11.48 -12.52 0.52
N ASN A 204 -12.53 -13.07 -0.07
CA ASN A 204 -12.49 -13.66 -1.41
C ASN A 204 -12.58 -12.59 -2.51
N GLU A 205 -12.67 -13.03 -3.76
CA GLU A 205 -12.83 -12.16 -4.93
C GLU A 205 -14.11 -11.29 -4.90
N ASN A 206 -15.11 -11.69 -4.12
CA ASN A 206 -16.34 -10.95 -3.92
C ASN A 206 -16.27 -9.97 -2.73
N GLY A 207 -15.11 -9.75 -2.12
CA GLY A 207 -14.98 -8.77 -1.03
C GLY A 207 -15.78 -9.12 0.23
N ILE A 208 -16.04 -10.41 0.45
CA ILE A 208 -16.59 -10.98 1.69
C ILE A 208 -15.69 -12.12 2.15
N PHE A 209 -15.86 -12.63 3.37
CA PHE A 209 -15.19 -13.86 3.80
C PHE A 209 -16.20 -15.00 3.94
N VAL A 210 -15.70 -16.23 3.84
CA VAL A 210 -16.50 -17.44 4.01
C VAL A 210 -16.51 -17.83 5.48
N PHE A 211 -17.67 -17.96 6.11
CA PHE A 211 -17.73 -18.36 7.52
C PHE A 211 -17.04 -19.71 7.74
N GLY A 212 -16.20 -19.77 8.77
CA GLY A 212 -15.30 -20.90 9.04
C GLY A 212 -13.86 -20.71 8.54
N THR A 213 -13.58 -19.67 7.73
CA THR A 213 -12.20 -19.27 7.40
C THR A 213 -11.54 -18.26 8.34
N PRO A 214 -12.26 -17.40 9.11
CA PRO A 214 -11.61 -16.51 10.05
C PRO A 214 -10.80 -17.28 11.09
N THR A 215 -9.53 -16.90 11.25
CA THR A 215 -8.60 -17.54 12.18
C THR A 215 -8.70 -16.94 13.58
N ASN A 216 -9.08 -15.66 13.66
CA ASN A 216 -9.35 -14.96 14.90
C ASN A 216 -10.64 -14.15 14.77
N ALA A 217 -11.27 -13.87 15.92
CA ALA A 217 -12.42 -12.98 15.99
C ALA A 217 -11.97 -11.51 15.90
N ILE A 218 -12.91 -10.60 15.60
CA ILE A 218 -12.61 -9.16 15.46
C ILE A 218 -12.12 -8.57 16.80
N SER A 219 -12.72 -9.02 17.90
CA SER A 219 -12.32 -8.68 19.27
C SER A 219 -12.10 -9.94 20.11
N GLU A 220 -11.38 -9.81 21.21
CA GLU A 220 -11.21 -10.88 22.21
C GLU A 220 -12.29 -10.84 23.29
N THR A 221 -12.99 -9.72 23.39
CA THR A 221 -14.08 -9.47 24.33
C THR A 221 -15.42 -9.62 23.64
N THR A 222 -16.42 -10.07 24.39
CA THR A 222 -17.80 -10.15 23.91
C THR A 222 -18.38 -8.75 23.77
N GLU A 223 -18.34 -8.22 22.56
CA GLU A 223 -18.87 -6.91 22.20
C GLU A 223 -19.89 -7.07 21.09
N TYR A 224 -21.02 -6.37 21.18
CA TYR A 224 -22.05 -6.42 20.14
C TYR A 224 -21.99 -5.16 19.28
N ALA A 225 -22.02 -5.33 17.97
CA ALA A 225 -21.91 -4.22 17.03
C ALA A 225 -23.08 -4.16 16.04
N TRP A 226 -23.53 -2.96 15.68
CA TRP A 226 -24.54 -2.76 14.65
C TRP A 226 -24.05 -3.24 13.28
N THR A 227 -24.86 -4.05 12.60
CA THR A 227 -24.53 -4.54 11.25
C THR A 227 -25.69 -4.43 10.27
N ALA A 228 -26.92 -4.74 10.71
CA ALA A 228 -28.06 -4.99 9.84
C ALA A 228 -27.74 -5.98 8.70
N LEU A 229 -26.92 -7.01 8.96
CA LEU A 229 -26.60 -8.06 7.99
C LEU A 229 -27.24 -9.40 8.38
N PHE A 230 -27.68 -10.15 7.38
CA PHE A 230 -27.89 -11.59 7.55
C PHE A 230 -26.55 -12.34 7.49
N GLY A 231 -26.49 -13.54 8.07
CA GLY A 231 -25.35 -14.44 8.10
C GLY A 231 -24.97 -15.04 6.74
N ASN A 232 -25.52 -14.52 5.65
CA ASN A 232 -25.19 -14.81 4.26
C ASN A 232 -24.81 -13.52 3.50
N TRP A 233 -24.47 -12.45 4.22
CA TRP A 233 -24.06 -11.15 3.69
C TRP A 233 -25.14 -10.31 2.98
N THR A 234 -26.41 -10.77 2.92
CA THR A 234 -27.49 -9.90 2.44
C THR A 234 -27.93 -8.91 3.51
N SER A 235 -28.48 -7.77 3.09
CA SER A 235 -28.97 -6.76 4.04
C SER A 235 -30.20 -7.25 4.81
N TYR A 236 -30.23 -6.96 6.10
CA TYR A 236 -31.39 -7.17 6.96
C TYR A 236 -32.51 -6.22 6.57
N THR A 237 -33.76 -6.62 6.85
CA THR A 237 -34.95 -5.87 6.39
C THR A 237 -35.19 -4.57 7.16
N THR A 238 -34.62 -4.43 8.34
CA THR A 238 -34.75 -3.26 9.20
C THR A 238 -33.36 -2.75 9.61
N HIS A 239 -33.20 -1.42 9.68
CA HIS A 239 -31.89 -0.76 9.80
C HIS A 239 -32.01 0.64 10.41
N CYS A 240 -32.88 0.81 11.42
CA CYS A 240 -33.04 2.06 12.18
C CYS A 240 -33.25 3.32 11.31
N ALA A 241 -34.11 3.20 10.29
CA ALA A 241 -34.34 4.22 9.26
C ALA A 241 -33.06 4.68 8.56
N SER A 242 -32.26 3.72 8.10
CA SER A 242 -30.92 3.95 7.51
C SER A 242 -30.01 4.68 8.51
N TRP A 243 -30.03 4.18 9.74
CA TRP A 243 -29.19 4.62 10.84
C TRP A 243 -29.40 6.09 11.24
N SER A 244 -30.63 6.59 11.09
CA SER A 244 -31.00 7.97 11.41
C SER A 244 -32.13 8.07 12.46
N ALA A 245 -32.50 6.96 13.11
CA ALA A 245 -33.59 6.94 14.07
C ALA A 245 -33.32 5.98 15.24
N THR A 246 -33.91 6.31 16.40
CA THR A 246 -33.92 5.42 17.58
C THR A 246 -35.16 4.51 17.61
N THR A 247 -36.08 4.67 16.66
CA THR A 247 -37.29 3.85 16.52
C THR A 247 -37.03 2.62 15.64
N GLY A 248 -37.73 1.53 15.93
CA GLY A 248 -37.62 0.27 15.19
C GLY A 248 -36.63 -0.69 15.85
N ASN A 249 -36.17 -1.67 15.08
CA ASN A 249 -35.20 -2.65 15.51
C ASN A 249 -34.27 -3.02 14.35
N THR A 250 -33.15 -3.67 14.64
CA THR A 250 -32.28 -4.31 13.64
C THR A 250 -31.38 -5.35 14.33
N ILE A 251 -30.50 -5.99 13.60
CA ILE A 251 -29.63 -7.06 14.09
C ILE A 251 -28.20 -6.58 14.37
N LEU A 252 -27.56 -7.26 15.32
CA LEU A 252 -26.18 -7.04 15.74
C LEU A 252 -25.29 -8.19 15.29
N GLY A 253 -23.98 -7.94 15.18
CA GLY A 253 -22.94 -8.96 15.23
C GLY A 253 -22.37 -9.11 16.64
N ASN A 254 -21.63 -10.20 16.88
CA ASN A 254 -20.87 -10.43 18.11
C ASN A 254 -19.37 -10.56 17.78
N ALA A 255 -18.56 -9.64 18.31
CA ALA A 255 -17.17 -9.41 17.92
C ALA A 255 -16.23 -10.56 18.27
N ASP A 256 -16.60 -11.40 19.24
CA ASP A 256 -15.81 -12.56 19.70
C ASP A 256 -16.08 -13.85 18.90
N ARG A 257 -16.91 -13.77 17.85
CA ARG A 257 -17.28 -14.91 17.01
C ARG A 257 -16.53 -14.92 15.69
N VAL A 258 -16.27 -16.12 15.19
CA VAL A 258 -15.61 -16.40 13.91
C VAL A 258 -16.55 -17.03 12.86
N ASN A 259 -17.79 -17.30 13.24
CA ASN A 259 -18.84 -17.83 12.36
C ASN A 259 -19.82 -16.71 11.98
N SER A 260 -20.98 -17.06 11.40
CA SER A 260 -22.01 -16.09 10.99
C SER A 260 -22.45 -15.14 12.12
N ASN A 261 -22.29 -15.54 13.38
CA ASN A 261 -22.61 -14.71 14.53
C ASN A 261 -21.72 -13.48 14.64
N ALA A 262 -20.57 -13.44 13.95
CA ALA A 262 -19.73 -12.25 13.85
C ALA A 262 -20.50 -11.06 13.29
N ILE A 263 -21.46 -11.30 12.39
CA ILE A 263 -22.27 -10.26 11.74
C ILE A 263 -23.77 -10.36 12.03
N GLN A 264 -24.28 -11.52 12.45
CA GLN A 264 -25.69 -11.73 12.78
C GLN A 264 -25.84 -12.62 14.02
N PHE A 265 -26.12 -12.02 15.18
CA PHE A 265 -26.29 -12.71 16.44
C PHE A 265 -27.62 -12.37 17.12
N GLY A 266 -28.28 -13.40 17.64
CA GLY A 266 -29.47 -13.25 18.46
C GLY A 266 -30.72 -12.80 17.69
N THR A 267 -31.64 -12.16 18.40
CA THR A 267 -32.87 -11.58 17.86
C THR A 267 -32.71 -10.08 17.61
N PRO A 268 -33.56 -9.46 16.75
CA PRO A 268 -33.49 -8.03 16.51
C PRO A 268 -33.56 -7.21 17.81
N GLN A 269 -32.66 -6.24 17.95
CA GLN A 269 -32.55 -5.33 19.07
C GLN A 269 -33.17 -3.98 18.73
N ALA A 270 -33.75 -3.33 19.74
CA ALA A 270 -34.36 -2.01 19.57
C ALA A 270 -33.30 -0.97 19.17
N CYS A 271 -33.63 -0.10 18.22
CA CYS A 271 -32.74 0.98 17.77
C CYS A 271 -32.46 2.01 18.86
N SER A 272 -33.18 2.00 19.98
CA SER A 272 -32.91 2.82 21.17
C SER A 272 -31.78 2.26 22.05
N ASN A 273 -31.45 0.98 21.91
CA ASN A 273 -30.35 0.36 22.65
C ASN A 273 -29.01 0.86 22.11
N SER A 274 -27.96 0.82 22.93
CA SER A 274 -26.61 1.15 22.50
C SER A 274 -25.82 -0.11 22.13
N ALA A 275 -25.06 -0.05 21.05
CA ALA A 275 -24.11 -1.09 20.63
C ALA A 275 -22.86 -0.45 19.99
N HIS A 276 -21.79 -1.23 19.85
CA HIS A 276 -20.56 -0.77 19.21
C HIS A 276 -20.70 -0.69 17.69
N LEU A 277 -19.64 -0.23 17.01
CA LEU A 277 -19.49 -0.31 15.57
C LEU A 277 -18.25 -1.13 15.22
N TYR A 278 -18.34 -1.94 14.17
CA TYR A 278 -17.16 -2.45 13.48
C TYR A 278 -16.65 -1.38 12.52
N CYS A 279 -15.41 -0.96 12.70
CA CYS A 279 -14.79 0.09 11.90
C CYS A 279 -13.70 -0.52 11.02
N VAL A 280 -13.85 -0.37 9.71
CA VAL A 280 -13.04 -1.02 8.69
C VAL A 280 -12.23 0.02 7.92
N GLU A 281 -10.91 -0.16 7.90
CA GLU A 281 -9.99 0.73 7.17
C GLU A 281 -10.26 0.71 5.65
N GLN A 282 -10.17 1.86 4.99
CA GLN A 282 -10.50 2.04 3.56
C GLN A 282 -9.31 2.04 2.62
#